data_AF-A0AAN3T981-F1
#
_entry.id   AF-A0AAN3T981-F1
#
_cell.length_a   1.000
_cell.length_b   1.000
_cell.length_c   1.000
_cell.angle_alpha   90.00
_cell.angle_beta   90.00
_cell.angle_gamma   90.00
#
_symmetry.space_group_name_H-M   'P 1'
#
loop_
_entity.id
_entity.type
_entity.pdbx_description
1 polymer ?
#
loop_
_entity_poly.entity_id
_entity_poly.type
_entity_poly.pdbx_seq_one_letter_code
_entity_poly.pdbx_strand_id
1 'polypeptide(L)'
;DCQENGNLEYDTYSQPEWKHNLFDHYLAVLYRFKDESGKEQFSGAVVKTREATPGKEIEAITRRMLDFSPRLKKLAGVPCQVYVRTVAANNAQPLTQDQCLRALHHLRVQSTSKTAPQAK
;
A
#
# COMPACT_ATOMS: atom_id res chain seq x y z
N ASP A 1 -1.80 11.83 -0.78
CA ASP A 1 -0.70 11.84 -1.78
C ASP A 1 -1.17 12.05 -3.23
N CYS A 2 -2.36 12.63 -3.45
CA CYS A 2 -2.72 13.16 -4.75
C CYS A 2 -2.41 14.67 -4.70
N GLN A 3 -1.63 15.16 -5.65
CA GLN A 3 -1.43 16.59 -5.89
C GLN A 3 -2.75 17.24 -6.33
N GLU A 4 -2.85 18.56 -6.20
CA GLU A 4 -4.03 19.34 -6.60
C GLU A 4 -4.37 19.20 -8.10
N ASN A 5 -3.37 18.87 -8.93
CA ASN A 5 -3.53 18.57 -10.36
C ASN A 5 -4.02 17.14 -10.66
N GLY A 6 -4.26 16.32 -9.63
CA GLY A 6 -4.71 14.93 -9.76
C GLY A 6 -3.58 13.90 -9.93
N ASN A 7 -2.31 14.31 -10.02
CA ASN A 7 -1.18 13.39 -10.10
C ASN A 7 -0.90 12.73 -8.75
N LEU A 8 -0.61 11.42 -8.75
CA LEU A 8 -0.09 10.76 -7.55
C LEU A 8 1.38 11.10 -7.37
N GLU A 9 1.75 11.52 -6.17
CA GLU A 9 3.16 11.48 -5.77
C GLU A 9 3.51 10.07 -5.33
N TYR A 10 4.60 9.54 -5.89
CA TYR A 10 5.11 8.22 -5.54
C TYR A 10 6.63 8.28 -5.43
N ASP A 11 7.18 7.43 -4.57
CA ASP A 11 8.60 7.11 -4.56
C ASP A 11 8.78 5.71 -5.14
N THR A 12 9.83 5.55 -5.93
CA THR A 12 10.28 4.24 -6.40
C THR A 12 11.66 3.95 -5.83
N TYR A 13 11.78 2.84 -5.09
CA TYR A 13 13.05 2.40 -4.53
C TYR A 13 13.59 1.27 -5.39
N SER A 14 14.60 1.57 -6.20
CA SER A 14 15.30 0.54 -6.98
C SER A 14 16.09 -0.37 -6.03
N GLN A 15 16.02 -1.68 -6.26
CA GLN A 15 16.75 -2.69 -5.51
C GLN A 15 17.57 -3.53 -6.48
N PRO A 16 18.72 -4.08 -6.07
CA PRO A 16 19.50 -4.97 -6.92
C PRO A 16 18.72 -6.25 -7.21
N GLU A 17 18.94 -6.83 -8.40
CA GLU A 17 18.20 -7.99 -8.92
C GLU A 17 18.17 -9.18 -7.94
N TRP A 18 19.29 -9.47 -7.29
CA TRP A 18 19.37 -10.56 -6.31
C TRP A 18 18.36 -10.41 -5.16
N LYS A 19 18.00 -9.19 -4.78
CA LYS A 19 17.01 -8.92 -3.73
C LYS A 19 15.58 -9.10 -4.22
N HIS A 20 15.34 -8.86 -5.50
CA HIS A 20 14.04 -9.16 -6.11
C HIS A 20 13.76 -10.68 -6.08
N ASN A 21 14.79 -11.51 -6.18
CA ASN A 21 14.65 -12.97 -6.20
C ASN A 21 14.43 -13.60 -4.80
N LEU A 22 14.49 -12.81 -3.72
CA LEU A 22 14.28 -13.30 -2.35
C LEU A 22 12.82 -13.35 -1.90
N PHE A 23 11.92 -12.77 -2.70
CA PHE A 23 10.52 -12.54 -2.37
C PHE A 23 9.65 -12.85 -3.58
N ASP A 24 8.49 -13.47 -3.36
CA ASP A 24 7.64 -13.99 -4.44
C ASP A 24 6.32 -13.24 -4.59
N HIS A 25 5.90 -12.51 -3.55
CA HIS A 25 4.60 -11.87 -3.50
C HIS A 25 4.71 -10.36 -3.48
N TYR A 26 3.77 -9.68 -4.14
CA TYR A 26 3.62 -8.24 -4.01
C TYR A 26 2.41 -7.95 -3.13
N LEU A 27 2.55 -7.03 -2.19
CA LEU A 27 1.48 -6.54 -1.36
C LEU A 27 1.24 -5.07 -1.67
N ALA A 28 0.00 -4.74 -2.01
CA ALA A 28 -0.49 -3.37 -2.02
C ALA A 28 -1.05 -3.05 -0.63
N VAL A 29 -0.55 -1.98 -0.03
CA VAL A 29 -0.95 -1.50 1.29
C VAL A 29 -1.52 -0.10 1.13
N LEU A 30 -2.67 0.14 1.74
CA LEU A 30 -3.35 1.44 1.73
C LEU A 30 -3.70 1.85 3.16
N TYR A 31 -3.25 3.03 3.55
CA TYR A 31 -3.55 3.69 4.81
C TYR A 31 -4.62 4.75 4.56
N ARG A 32 -5.75 4.62 5.26
CA ARG A 32 -6.80 5.64 5.34
C ARG A 32 -6.71 6.33 6.70
N PHE A 33 -6.59 7.65 6.68
CA PHE A 33 -6.43 8.47 7.88
C PHE A 33 -7.16 9.80 7.71
N LYS A 34 -7.34 10.52 8.81
CA LYS A 34 -7.82 11.91 8.78
C LYS A 34 -6.63 12.84 8.92
N ASP A 35 -6.59 13.88 8.09
CA ASP A 35 -5.63 14.98 8.28
C ASP A 35 -6.05 15.90 9.44
N GLU A 36 -5.25 16.94 9.69
CA GLU A 36 -5.50 17.94 10.75
C GLU A 36 -6.82 18.69 10.55
N SER A 37 -7.33 18.77 9.33
CA SER A 37 -8.64 19.37 9.01
C SER A 37 -9.80 18.38 9.18
N GLY A 38 -9.52 17.13 9.57
CA GLY A 38 -10.50 16.06 9.72
C GLY A 38 -10.93 15.44 8.39
N LYS A 39 -10.33 15.83 7.26
CA LYS A 39 -10.63 15.32 5.93
C LYS A 39 -9.96 13.97 5.72
N GLU A 40 -10.68 13.07 5.04
CA GLU A 40 -10.16 11.75 4.75
C GLU A 40 -9.08 11.78 3.68
N GLN A 41 -7.95 11.17 4.01
CA GLN A 41 -6.79 11.06 3.15
C GLN A 41 -6.38 9.60 2.98
N PHE A 42 -5.73 9.36 1.86
CA PHE A 42 -5.18 8.06 1.51
C PHE A 42 -3.70 8.20 1.19
N SER A 43 -2.93 7.25 1.70
CA SER A 43 -1.53 7.02 1.36
C SER A 43 -1.32 5.53 1.17
N GLY A 44 -0.43 5.13 0.28
CA GLY A 44 -0.26 3.71 -0.03
C GLY A 44 1.12 3.39 -0.54
N ALA A 45 1.46 2.10 -0.49
CA ALA A 45 2.73 1.60 -0.97
C ALA A 45 2.59 0.15 -1.43
N VAL A 46 3.47 -0.23 -2.37
CA VAL A 46 3.58 -1.60 -2.86
C VAL A 46 4.93 -2.15 -2.44
N VAL A 47 4.93 -3.32 -1.81
CA VAL A 47 6.13 -3.98 -1.30
C VAL A 47 6.19 -5.43 -1.75
N LYS A 48 7.40 -5.93 -2.06
CA LYS A 48 7.63 -7.35 -2.33
C LYS A 48 7.94 -8.09 -1.02
N THR A 49 7.27 -9.20 -0.76
CA THR A 49 7.36 -9.96 0.50
C THR A 49 7.29 -11.48 0.24
N ARG A 50 7.63 -12.28 1.26
CA ARG A 50 7.47 -13.74 1.23
C ARG A 50 6.06 -14.20 1.60
N GLU A 51 5.27 -13.32 2.19
CA GLU A 51 3.95 -13.67 2.72
C GLU A 51 2.86 -13.22 1.75
N ALA A 52 2.01 -14.16 1.36
CA ALA A 52 0.89 -13.90 0.47
C ALA A 52 -0.43 -13.64 1.20
N THR A 53 -0.51 -13.93 2.51
CA THR A 53 -1.78 -13.96 3.25
C THR A 53 -1.79 -13.00 4.43
N PRO A 54 -2.91 -12.28 4.67
CA PRO A 54 -3.07 -11.43 5.84
C PRO A 54 -2.81 -12.18 7.16
N GLY A 55 -2.00 -11.58 8.02
CA GLY A 55 -1.63 -12.15 9.32
C GLY A 55 -0.64 -11.24 10.05
N LYS A 56 -0.14 -11.70 11.20
CA LYS A 56 0.78 -10.93 12.06
C LYS A 56 2.04 -10.45 11.33
N GLU A 57 2.56 -11.24 10.40
CA GLU A 57 3.72 -10.87 9.59
C GLU A 57 3.42 -9.68 8.68
N ILE A 58 2.27 -9.68 8.00
CA ILE A 58 1.84 -8.55 7.17
C ILE A 58 1.60 -7.31 8.04
N GLU A 59 0.99 -7.44 9.22
CA GLU A 59 0.84 -6.32 10.14
C GLU A 59 2.19 -5.72 10.53
N ALA A 60 3.18 -6.55 10.87
CA ALA A 60 4.54 -6.10 11.16
C ALA A 60 5.19 -5.41 9.95
N ILE A 61 5.00 -5.93 8.73
CA ILE A 61 5.49 -5.31 7.49
C ILE A 61 4.85 -3.93 7.28
N THR A 62 3.53 -3.83 7.39
CA THR A 62 2.82 -2.55 7.20
C THR A 62 3.22 -1.51 8.25
N ARG A 63 3.51 -1.91 9.48
CA ARG A 63 4.04 -1.00 10.50
C ARG A 63 5.47 -0.56 10.17
N ARG A 64 6.37 -1.49 9.85
CA ARG A 64 7.77 -1.17 9.46
C ARG A 64 7.85 -0.25 8.24
N MET A 65 6.90 -0.36 7.31
CA MET A 65 6.83 0.53 6.14
C MET A 65 6.62 2.00 6.52
N LEU A 66 5.93 2.29 7.62
CA LEU A 66 5.78 3.66 8.13
C LEU A 66 7.13 4.23 8.54
N ASP A 67 7.98 3.44 9.17
CA ASP A 67 9.31 3.88 9.60
C ASP A 67 10.29 4.06 8.44
N PHE A 68 10.14 3.23 7.39
CA PHE A 68 11.10 3.16 6.28
C PHE A 68 10.82 4.17 5.16
N SER A 69 9.55 4.50 4.89
CA SER A 69 9.18 5.44 3.84
C SER A 69 9.06 6.85 4.42
N PRO A 70 9.87 7.84 3.97
CA PRO A 70 9.74 9.22 4.42
C PRO A 70 8.32 9.78 4.25
N ARG A 71 7.61 9.38 3.18
CA ARG A 71 6.22 9.78 2.93
C ARG A 71 5.23 9.14 3.89
N LEU A 72 5.46 7.90 4.31
CA LEU A 72 4.58 7.19 5.25
C LEU A 72 4.91 7.51 6.71
N LYS A 73 6.13 7.99 7.00
CA LYS A 73 6.58 8.31 8.36
C LYS A 73 5.70 9.33 9.07
N LYS A 74 5.08 10.25 8.32
CA LYS A 74 4.07 11.20 8.83
C LYS A 74 2.85 10.51 9.46
N LEU A 75 2.60 9.23 9.13
CA LEU A 75 1.49 8.43 9.65
C LEU A 75 1.89 7.61 10.88
N ALA A 76 3.17 7.61 11.28
CA ALA A 76 3.61 6.90 12.48
C ALA A 76 2.92 7.51 13.72
N GLY A 77 2.17 6.69 14.45
CA GLY A 77 1.38 7.13 15.61
C GLY A 77 0.03 7.77 15.27
N VAL A 78 -0.29 7.96 13.99
CA VAL A 78 -1.61 8.45 13.56
C VAL A 78 -2.60 7.28 13.51
N PRO A 79 -3.82 7.42 14.06
CA PRO A 79 -4.88 6.42 13.88
C PRO A 79 -5.20 6.22 12.40
N CYS A 80 -4.78 5.08 11.85
CA CYS A 80 -4.97 4.72 10.44
C CYS A 80 -5.75 3.41 10.32
N GLN A 81 -6.69 3.34 9.39
CA GLN A 81 -7.22 2.06 8.91
C GLN A 81 -6.32 1.54 7.79
N VAL A 82 -5.85 0.30 7.92
CA VAL A 82 -4.94 -0.33 6.96
C VAL A 82 -5.69 -1.37 6.14
N TYR A 83 -5.64 -1.23 4.82
CA TYR A 83 -6.13 -2.21 3.87
C TYR A 83 -4.94 -2.85 3.17
N VAL A 84 -4.95 -4.17 3.06
CA VAL A 84 -3.88 -4.92 2.39
C VAL A 84 -4.49 -5.84 1.35
N ARG A 85 -3.83 -5.93 0.19
CA ARG A 85 -4.18 -6.87 -0.86
C ARG A 85 -2.92 -7.42 -1.52
N THR A 86 -2.91 -8.74 -1.70
CA THR A 86 -1.89 -9.42 -2.50
C THR A 86 -2.13 -9.14 -3.98
N VAL A 87 -1.10 -8.66 -4.66
CA VAL A 87 -1.11 -8.37 -6.08
C VAL A 87 -0.61 -9.60 -6.81
N ALA A 88 -1.43 -10.14 -7.71
CA ALA A 88 -1.01 -11.22 -8.60
C ALA A 88 0.08 -10.69 -9.53
N ALA A 89 1.30 -11.20 -9.37
CA ALA A 89 2.41 -10.93 -10.25
C ALA A 89 2.85 -12.24 -10.90
N ASN A 90 3.31 -12.17 -12.14
CA ASN A 90 4.04 -13.28 -12.72
C ASN A 90 5.47 -13.24 -12.15
N ASN A 91 5.87 -14.26 -11.39
CA ASN A 91 7.15 -14.30 -10.66
C ASN A 91 8.40 -14.11 -11.57
N ALA A 92 8.23 -14.22 -12.89
CA ALA A 92 9.28 -14.02 -13.86
C ALA A 92 9.75 -12.57 -14.01
N GLN A 93 8.92 -11.56 -13.67
CA GLN A 93 9.30 -10.15 -13.83
C GLN A 93 8.84 -9.26 -12.66
N PRO A 94 9.63 -8.25 -12.28
CA PRO A 94 9.19 -7.24 -11.33
C PRO A 94 7.93 -6.51 -11.84
N LEU A 95 7.03 -6.14 -10.91
CA LEU A 95 5.90 -5.30 -11.27
C LEU A 95 6.38 -3.95 -11.83
N THR A 96 5.77 -3.53 -12.92
CA THR A 96 5.97 -2.17 -13.45
C THR A 96 5.30 -1.15 -12.55
N GLN A 97 5.75 0.10 -12.63
CA GLN A 97 5.17 1.21 -11.89
C GLN A 97 3.66 1.33 -12.12
N ASP A 98 3.20 1.21 -13.37
CA ASP A 98 1.77 1.25 -13.70
C ASP A 98 0.99 0.12 -13.03
N GLN A 99 1.55 -1.08 -12.94
CA GLN A 99 0.90 -2.20 -12.25
C GLN A 99 0.77 -1.91 -10.76
N CYS A 100 1.81 -1.34 -10.13
CA CYS A 100 1.77 -0.92 -8.73
C CYS A 100 0.70 0.15 -8.48
N LEU A 101 0.66 1.21 -9.31
CA LEU A 101 -0.31 2.30 -9.19
C LEU A 101 -1.75 1.81 -9.41
N ARG A 102 -1.98 0.94 -10.40
CA ARG A 102 -3.31 0.33 -10.64
C ARG A 102 -3.75 -0.54 -9.46
N ALA A 103 -2.83 -1.29 -8.86
CA ALA A 103 -3.14 -2.11 -7.68
C ALA A 103 -3.60 -1.24 -6.50
N LEU A 104 -2.90 -0.13 -6.22
CA LEU A 104 -3.28 0.83 -5.18
C LEU A 104 -4.61 1.52 -5.49
N HIS A 105 -4.83 1.93 -6.75
CA HIS A 105 -6.09 2.54 -7.18
C HIS A 105 -7.27 1.58 -6.96
N HIS A 106 -7.15 0.33 -7.39
CA HIS A 106 -8.20 -0.67 -7.16
C HIS A 106 -8.45 -0.92 -5.67
N LEU A 107 -7.40 -0.98 -4.85
CA LEU A 107 -7.53 -1.14 -3.41
C LEU A 107 -8.26 0.06 -2.77
N ARG A 108 -7.96 1.28 -3.23
CA ARG A 108 -8.65 2.50 -2.79
C ARG A 108 -10.13 2.47 -3.13
N VAL A 109 -10.48 2.22 -4.39
CA VAL A 109 -11.89 2.16 -4.83
C VAL A 109 -12.67 1.13 -4.00
N GLN A 110 -12.08 -0.04 -3.73
CA GLN A 110 -12.69 -1.08 -2.89
C GLN A 110 -12.84 -0.66 -1.42
N SER A 111 -11.86 0.08 -0.89
CA SER A 111 -11.92 0.58 0.50
C SER A 111 -13.02 1.63 0.69
N THR A 112 -13.31 2.43 -0.34
CA THR A 112 -14.37 3.46 -0.32
C THR A 112 -15.76 2.89 -0.61
N SER A 113 -15.87 1.83 -1.41
CA SER A 113 -17.15 1.19 -1.75
C SER A 113 -17.68 0.28 -0.64
N LYS A 114 -16.85 -0.14 0.32
CA LYS A 114 -17.27 -0.97 1.46
C LYS A 114 -18.01 -0.21 2.58
N THR A 115 -18.46 1.02 2.34
CA THR A 115 -19.44 1.74 3.18
C THR A 115 -20.87 1.45 2.74
N ALA A 116 -21.21 0.18 2.52
CA ALA A 116 -22.59 -0.29 2.54
C ALA A 116 -22.63 -1.41 3.60
N PRO A 117 -23.38 -1.26 4.70
CA PRO A 117 -23.53 -2.35 5.64
C PRO A 117 -24.20 -3.50 4.89
N GLN A 118 -23.51 -4.63 4.78
CA GLN A 118 -24.22 -5.90 4.64
C GLN A 118 -24.94 -6.13 5.97
N ALA A 119 -26.16 -5.57 6.06
CA ALA A 119 -27.15 -6.01 7.03
C ALA A 119 -27.44 -7.48 6.74
N LYS A 120 -27.43 -8.26 7.82
CA LYS A 120 -27.88 -9.65 7.84
C LYS A 120 -29.34 -9.77 7.43
#